data_AF-A0A967GQR6-F1
#
_entry.id   AF-A0A967GQR6-F1
#
_cell.length_a   1.000
_cell.length_b   1.000
_cell.length_c   1.000
_cell.angle_alpha   90.00
_cell.angle_beta   90.00
_cell.angle_gamma   90.00
#
_symmetry.space_group_name_H-M   'P 1'
#
loop_
_entity.id
_entity.type
_entity.pdbx_description
1 polymer ?
#
loop_
_entity_poly.entity_id
_entity_poly.type
_entity_poly.pdbx_seq_one_letter_code
_entity_poly.pdbx_strand_id
1 'polypeptide(L)'
;PVAWRDRVLFGSDDGNFYCLAAGTGEPLWKFKAVPSDRRLIGNERLISVWPIRGGPVLKDGRVYFAAGVWPFEGVFIYCLDAATGKRIWLNDSTGHLYGQQPHNAVAIGGIAPQGYLLIDGDDLVVPSSNAYPGRFDLKTGALKDFKLPLGGRAPGGWYASLPGKAEQRKTKRKSLLADLGINVMRHEDRLRFEGTPGVRTTIRAGEQELKFANGLEGVPGKIHSMIAADGRLFVTTAAGGLYAFGEPGRTRPPLRPAGEGPGRARPPGPATALVASAPRHGYAVFLGAPDAATLHQLVAGTELHLIVVDSDPTRGADLRRQFVRSGAYGSRIAVILDDPATFEMPPY
;
A
#
# COMPACT_ATOMS: atom_id res chain seq x y z
N PRO A 1 -5.12 1.75 -2.82
CA PRO A 1 -5.92 1.71 -4.06
C PRO A 1 -6.71 3.02 -4.20
N VAL A 2 -7.15 3.37 -5.40
CA VAL A 2 -8.13 4.44 -5.67
C VAL A 2 -9.19 3.90 -6.64
N ALA A 3 -10.46 4.21 -6.37
CA ALA A 3 -11.55 3.91 -7.29
C ALA A 3 -11.91 5.16 -8.08
N TRP A 4 -12.04 5.04 -9.39
CA TRP A 4 -12.38 6.15 -10.28
C TRP A 4 -13.19 5.63 -11.46
N ARG A 5 -14.41 6.14 -11.62
CA ARG A 5 -15.39 5.64 -12.60
C ARG A 5 -15.62 4.13 -12.40
N ASP A 6 -15.44 3.35 -13.46
CA ASP A 6 -15.57 1.89 -13.51
C ASP A 6 -14.25 1.16 -13.25
N ARG A 7 -13.28 1.80 -12.55
CA ARG A 7 -11.91 1.31 -12.40
C ARG A 7 -11.43 1.32 -10.97
N VAL A 8 -10.55 0.37 -10.66
CA VAL A 8 -9.77 0.33 -9.41
C VAL A 8 -8.28 0.32 -9.77
N LEU A 9 -7.55 1.31 -9.26
CA LEU A 9 -6.12 1.48 -9.50
C LEU A 9 -5.32 1.25 -8.21
N PHE A 10 -4.21 0.52 -8.28
CA PHE A 10 -3.38 0.24 -7.10
C PHE A 10 -1.95 -0.13 -7.44
N GLY A 11 -1.06 0.14 -6.48
CA GLY A 11 0.31 -0.36 -6.49
C GLY A 11 0.43 -1.74 -5.83
N SER A 12 1.44 -2.48 -6.23
CA SER A 12 1.80 -3.79 -5.67
C SER A 12 3.26 -3.82 -5.24
N ASP A 13 3.55 -4.70 -4.28
CA ASP A 13 4.91 -5.02 -3.86
C ASP A 13 5.74 -5.70 -4.97
N ASP A 14 5.10 -6.14 -6.06
CA ASP A 14 5.79 -6.66 -7.24
C ASP A 14 6.42 -5.57 -8.14
N GLY A 15 6.32 -4.28 -7.75
CA GLY A 15 6.87 -3.16 -8.51
C GLY A 15 6.00 -2.69 -9.67
N ASN A 16 4.76 -3.19 -9.78
CA ASN A 16 3.82 -2.80 -10.81
C ASN A 16 2.62 -2.03 -10.24
N PHE A 17 2.11 -1.13 -11.07
CA PHE A 17 0.86 -0.41 -10.85
C PHE A 17 -0.21 -0.98 -11.78
N TYR A 18 -1.38 -1.29 -11.23
CA TYR A 18 -2.45 -1.99 -11.92
C TYR A 18 -3.70 -1.12 -12.02
N CYS A 19 -4.44 -1.31 -13.10
CA CYS A 19 -5.81 -0.85 -13.23
C CYS A 19 -6.70 -2.02 -13.62
N LEU A 20 -7.73 -2.26 -12.82
CA LEU A 20 -8.72 -3.30 -13.05
C LEU A 20 -10.10 -2.70 -13.30
N ALA A 21 -10.93 -3.40 -14.06
CA ALA A 21 -12.35 -3.10 -14.16
C ALA A 21 -13.00 -3.34 -12.81
N ALA A 22 -13.70 -2.35 -12.26
CA ALA A 22 -14.29 -2.42 -10.92
C ALA A 22 -15.38 -3.50 -10.82
N GLY A 23 -16.11 -3.77 -11.90
CA GLY A 23 -17.20 -4.75 -11.91
C GLY A 23 -16.76 -6.21 -12.01
N THR A 24 -15.65 -6.49 -12.71
CA THR A 24 -15.18 -7.86 -13.00
C THR A 24 -13.87 -8.20 -12.29
N GLY A 25 -13.04 -7.21 -11.97
CA GLY A 25 -11.68 -7.39 -11.49
C GLY A 25 -10.68 -7.73 -12.59
N GLU A 26 -11.10 -7.71 -13.87
CA GLU A 26 -10.20 -8.00 -14.99
C GLU A 26 -9.18 -6.89 -15.21
N PRO A 27 -7.94 -7.23 -15.62
CA PRO A 27 -6.92 -6.24 -15.89
C PRO A 27 -7.26 -5.40 -17.12
N LEU A 28 -7.32 -4.08 -16.94
CA LEU A 28 -7.45 -3.11 -18.02
C LEU A 28 -6.08 -2.68 -18.54
N TRP A 29 -5.14 -2.43 -17.62
CA TRP A 29 -3.74 -2.19 -17.95
C TRP A 29 -2.84 -2.45 -16.73
N LYS A 30 -1.54 -2.65 -17.01
CA LYS A 30 -0.46 -2.84 -16.05
C LYS A 30 0.71 -1.93 -16.44
N PHE A 31 1.32 -1.26 -15.46
CA PHE A 31 2.48 -0.40 -15.64
C PHE A 31 3.64 -0.89 -14.76
N LYS A 32 4.76 -1.28 -15.37
CA LYS A 32 6.00 -1.61 -14.64
C LYS A 32 6.67 -0.31 -14.21
N ALA A 33 6.66 -0.02 -12.91
CA ALA A 33 7.13 1.25 -12.37
C ALA A 33 8.63 1.26 -12.05
N VAL A 34 9.31 0.13 -12.27
CA VAL A 34 10.63 -0.15 -11.72
C VAL A 34 11.61 -0.53 -12.83
N PRO A 35 12.91 -0.20 -12.69
CA PRO A 35 13.89 -0.32 -13.77
C PRO A 35 14.29 -1.76 -14.09
N SER A 36 14.09 -2.70 -13.16
CA SER A 36 14.40 -4.12 -13.34
C SER A 36 13.50 -5.00 -12.47
N ASP A 37 13.54 -6.31 -12.68
CA ASP A 37 12.79 -7.30 -11.89
C ASP A 37 13.58 -7.79 -10.66
N ARG A 38 14.58 -7.01 -10.20
CA ARG A 38 15.33 -7.33 -8.97
C ARG A 38 14.37 -7.49 -7.79
N ARG A 39 14.55 -8.60 -7.06
CA ARG A 39 13.72 -8.97 -5.91
C ARG A 39 14.55 -9.14 -4.65
N LEU A 40 13.87 -9.13 -3.52
CA LEU A 40 14.38 -9.53 -2.22
C LEU A 40 13.26 -10.15 -1.39
N ILE A 41 13.61 -10.83 -0.30
CA ILE A 41 12.63 -11.23 0.71
C ILE A 41 12.22 -10.01 1.54
N GLY A 42 10.94 -9.65 1.44
CA GLY A 42 10.34 -8.59 2.22
C GLY A 42 8.87 -8.89 2.49
N ASN A 43 8.41 -8.64 3.71
CA ASN A 43 7.09 -9.09 4.18
C ASN A 43 6.89 -10.60 3.93
N GLU A 44 7.91 -11.40 4.26
CA GLU A 44 7.85 -12.88 4.20
C GLU A 44 7.66 -13.50 2.81
N ARG A 45 7.90 -12.72 1.74
CA ARG A 45 7.79 -13.19 0.34
C ARG A 45 8.78 -12.48 -0.57
N LEU A 46 8.98 -13.01 -1.79
CA LEU A 46 9.72 -12.29 -2.82
C LEU A 46 8.90 -11.08 -3.30
N ILE A 47 9.52 -9.91 -3.19
CA ILE A 47 8.97 -8.63 -3.62
C ILE A 47 9.99 -7.89 -4.47
N SER A 48 9.55 -6.89 -5.24
CA SER A 48 10.44 -5.95 -5.89
C SER A 48 11.27 -5.20 -4.86
N VAL A 49 12.54 -4.91 -5.18
CA VAL A 49 13.38 -3.96 -4.42
C VAL A 49 12.71 -2.57 -4.35
N TRP A 50 11.86 -2.25 -5.32
CA TRP A 50 11.09 -1.01 -5.40
C TRP A 50 9.58 -1.29 -5.30
N PRO A 51 9.07 -1.67 -4.12
CA PRO A 51 7.65 -1.95 -3.97
C PRO A 51 6.83 -0.66 -4.05
N ILE A 52 5.56 -0.77 -4.47
CA ILE A 52 4.61 0.35 -4.45
C ILE A 52 3.69 0.20 -3.25
N ARG A 53 4.10 0.81 -2.12
CA ARG A 53 3.39 0.70 -0.83
C ARG A 53 2.58 1.92 -0.46
N GLY A 54 2.85 3.06 -1.10
CA GLY A 54 2.09 4.28 -0.91
C GLY A 54 0.69 4.19 -1.53
N GLY A 55 -0.26 4.89 -0.92
CA GLY A 55 -1.60 5.03 -1.49
C GLY A 55 -1.57 6.01 -2.67
N PRO A 56 -2.04 5.62 -3.87
CA PRO A 56 -2.13 6.54 -4.99
C PRO A 56 -3.19 7.62 -4.72
N VAL A 57 -2.98 8.79 -5.31
CA VAL A 57 -3.98 9.88 -5.34
C VAL A 57 -4.36 10.17 -6.78
N LEU A 58 -5.62 10.54 -7.03
CA LEU A 58 -6.14 10.81 -8.36
C LEU A 58 -6.78 12.20 -8.41
N LYS A 59 -6.50 12.95 -9.46
CA LYS A 59 -7.14 14.24 -9.75
C LYS A 59 -7.23 14.45 -11.26
N ASP A 60 -8.38 14.90 -11.73
CA ASP A 60 -8.63 15.28 -13.13
C ASP A 60 -8.17 14.23 -14.16
N GLY A 61 -8.46 12.96 -13.87
CA GLY A 61 -8.11 11.82 -14.74
C GLY A 61 -6.63 11.41 -14.70
N ARG A 62 -5.83 11.99 -13.80
CA ARG A 62 -4.42 11.65 -13.59
C ARG A 62 -4.22 10.95 -12.26
N VAL A 63 -3.46 9.86 -12.26
CA VAL A 63 -3.11 9.11 -11.05
C VAL A 63 -1.63 9.32 -10.70
N TYR A 64 -1.36 9.55 -9.43
CA TYR A 64 -0.04 9.80 -8.88
C TYR A 64 0.30 8.76 -7.83
N PHE A 65 1.51 8.19 -7.89
CA PHE A 65 1.99 7.20 -6.93
C PHE A 65 3.53 7.20 -6.89
N ALA A 66 4.09 6.49 -5.92
CA ALA A 66 5.53 6.35 -5.79
C ALA A 66 5.93 4.88 -5.61
N ALA A 67 7.01 4.48 -6.28
CA ALA A 67 7.66 3.19 -6.16
C ALA A 67 9.04 3.37 -5.51
N GLY A 68 9.44 2.40 -4.68
CA GLY A 68 10.69 2.48 -3.92
C GLY A 68 10.49 3.00 -2.51
N VAL A 69 11.26 2.45 -1.57
CA VAL A 69 11.23 2.81 -0.14
C VAL A 69 12.60 3.31 0.32
N TRP A 70 13.69 2.83 -0.28
CA TRP A 70 15.05 3.20 0.07
C TRP A 70 15.64 4.14 -0.99
N PRO A 71 15.92 5.42 -0.65
CA PRO A 71 16.47 6.39 -1.60
C PRO A 71 17.72 5.89 -2.35
N PHE A 72 18.59 5.16 -1.67
CA PHE A 72 19.83 4.61 -2.25
C PHE A 72 19.59 3.60 -3.38
N GLU A 73 18.52 2.80 -3.32
CA GLU A 73 18.14 1.91 -4.43
C GLU A 73 17.45 2.70 -5.55
N GLY A 74 16.99 3.92 -5.30
CA GLY A 74 16.21 4.75 -6.21
C GLY A 74 14.75 4.84 -5.80
N VAL A 75 14.13 5.98 -6.13
CA VAL A 75 12.74 6.30 -5.83
C VAL A 75 12.12 6.91 -7.06
N PHE A 76 10.93 6.43 -7.43
CA PHE A 76 10.26 6.79 -8.67
C PHE A 76 8.86 7.30 -8.37
N ILE A 77 8.61 8.58 -8.62
CA ILE A 77 7.31 9.22 -8.43
C ILE A 77 6.71 9.47 -9.79
N TYR A 78 5.53 8.92 -10.03
CA TYR A 78 4.89 8.91 -11.33
C TYR A 78 3.62 9.74 -11.36
N CYS A 79 3.34 10.29 -12.54
CA CYS A 79 1.99 10.64 -12.96
C CYS A 79 1.65 9.86 -14.22
N LEU A 80 0.55 9.12 -14.19
CA LEU A 80 0.00 8.43 -15.34
C LEU A 80 -1.37 9.01 -15.69
N ASP A 81 -1.73 8.92 -16.97
CA ASP A 81 -3.12 9.00 -17.39
C ASP A 81 -3.89 7.80 -16.82
N ALA A 82 -4.92 8.05 -16.02
CA ALA A 82 -5.61 7.00 -15.27
C ALA A 82 -6.45 6.07 -16.16
N ALA A 83 -6.86 6.53 -17.35
CA ALA A 83 -7.65 5.72 -18.28
C ALA A 83 -6.76 4.73 -19.06
N THR A 84 -5.57 5.17 -19.47
CA THR A 84 -4.71 4.45 -20.41
C THR A 84 -3.45 3.86 -19.78
N GLY A 85 -3.06 4.30 -18.59
CA GLY A 85 -1.80 3.92 -17.95
C GLY A 85 -0.56 4.54 -18.59
N LYS A 86 -0.72 5.46 -19.55
CA LYS A 86 0.40 6.14 -20.21
C LYS A 86 1.07 7.11 -19.23
N ARG A 87 2.40 7.05 -19.17
CA ARG A 87 3.22 7.97 -18.37
C ARG A 87 3.10 9.39 -18.91
N ILE A 88 2.70 10.31 -18.04
CA ILE A 88 2.70 11.75 -18.28
C ILE A 88 4.05 12.32 -17.86
N TRP A 89 4.49 12.02 -16.63
CA TRP A 89 5.81 12.39 -16.15
C TRP A 89 6.34 11.39 -15.12
N LEU A 90 7.66 11.43 -14.91
CA LEU A 90 8.40 10.69 -13.88
C LEU A 90 9.38 11.64 -13.20
N ASN A 91 9.43 11.58 -11.88
CA ASN A 91 10.57 12.05 -11.09
C ASN A 91 11.30 10.84 -10.50
N ASP A 92 12.52 10.62 -10.96
CA ASP A 92 13.45 9.59 -10.49
C ASP A 92 14.73 10.18 -9.88
N SER A 93 14.75 11.51 -9.67
CA SER A 93 15.93 12.23 -9.23
C SER A 93 15.93 12.57 -7.73
N THR A 94 14.82 12.38 -7.05
CA THR A 94 14.69 12.78 -5.64
C THR A 94 15.15 11.73 -4.63
N GLY A 95 15.74 10.63 -5.11
CA GLY A 95 16.40 9.60 -4.29
C GLY A 95 17.88 9.87 -3.98
N HIS A 96 18.49 10.89 -4.61
CA HIS A 96 19.95 11.10 -4.58
C HIS A 96 20.39 12.50 -4.11
N LEU A 97 19.64 13.10 -3.19
CA LEU A 97 19.99 14.40 -2.59
C LEU A 97 21.18 14.25 -1.63
N TYR A 98 22.22 15.04 -1.84
CA TYR A 98 23.38 15.08 -0.96
C TYR A 98 23.21 16.18 0.11
N GLY A 99 23.44 15.84 1.37
CA GLY A 99 23.43 16.84 2.43
C GLY A 99 23.60 16.26 3.83
N GLN A 100 23.45 17.15 4.81
CA GLN A 100 23.57 16.80 6.22
C GLN A 100 22.38 15.94 6.68
N GLN A 101 22.71 14.94 7.48
CA GLN A 101 21.83 13.93 8.06
C GLN A 101 21.88 14.03 9.60
N PRO A 102 21.10 13.24 10.35
CA PRO A 102 21.23 13.17 11.80
C PRO A 102 22.66 12.77 12.23
N HIS A 103 23.03 13.10 13.47
CA HIS A 103 24.37 12.83 14.04
C HIS A 103 25.55 13.42 13.24
N ASN A 104 25.34 14.56 12.57
CA ASN A 104 26.35 15.28 11.78
C ASN A 104 26.98 14.48 10.63
N ALA A 105 26.32 13.40 10.19
CA ALA A 105 26.73 12.70 8.97
C ALA A 105 26.39 13.54 7.74
N VAL A 106 27.18 13.40 6.68
CA VAL A 106 26.87 13.95 5.35
C VAL A 106 26.85 12.80 4.37
N ALA A 107 25.70 12.55 3.75
CA ALA A 107 25.50 11.41 2.89
C ALA A 107 24.43 11.70 1.83
N ILE A 108 24.38 10.84 0.82
CA ILE A 108 23.27 10.78 -0.13
C ILE A 108 22.03 10.27 0.63
N GLY A 109 20.91 10.94 0.43
CA GLY A 109 19.60 10.54 0.89
C GLY A 109 18.54 11.05 -0.08
N GLY A 110 17.28 11.06 0.36
CA GLY A 110 16.21 11.52 -0.51
C GLY A 110 14.86 11.28 0.10
N ILE A 111 13.84 11.42 -0.72
CA ILE A 111 12.47 11.11 -0.35
C ILE A 111 12.36 9.59 -0.20
N ALA A 112 11.73 9.15 0.89
CA ALA A 112 11.44 7.74 1.18
C ALA A 112 9.91 7.57 1.26
N PRO A 113 9.23 7.41 0.10
CA PRO A 113 7.78 7.49 0.04
C PRO A 113 7.10 6.45 0.93
N GLN A 114 6.29 6.92 1.87
CA GLN A 114 5.50 6.06 2.75
C GLN A 114 4.15 6.71 3.01
N GLY A 115 3.06 5.95 2.90
CA GLY A 115 1.72 6.43 3.19
C GLY A 115 0.93 6.97 2.01
N TYR A 116 -0.13 7.71 2.29
CA TYR A 116 -1.07 8.22 1.27
C TYR A 116 -0.59 9.55 0.72
N LEU A 117 -0.45 9.65 -0.60
CA LEU A 117 -0.13 10.92 -1.26
C LEU A 117 -1.32 11.87 -1.17
N LEU A 118 -1.05 13.17 -1.15
CA LEU A 118 -2.07 14.22 -1.07
C LEU A 118 -1.90 15.19 -2.23
N ILE A 119 -2.99 15.88 -2.57
CA ILE A 119 -2.94 17.00 -3.51
C ILE A 119 -3.37 18.27 -2.77
N ASP A 120 -2.49 19.27 -2.77
CA ASP A 120 -2.70 20.58 -2.15
C ASP A 120 -2.61 21.66 -3.24
N GLY A 121 -3.75 21.99 -3.85
CA GLY A 121 -3.79 22.89 -5.00
C GLY A 121 -3.05 22.31 -6.22
N ASP A 122 -1.93 22.96 -6.57
CA ASP A 122 -1.02 22.57 -7.67
C ASP A 122 0.21 21.79 -7.19
N ASP A 123 0.21 21.35 -5.93
CA ASP A 123 1.29 20.54 -5.36
C ASP A 123 0.83 19.09 -5.14
N LEU A 124 1.68 18.15 -5.53
CA LEU A 124 1.65 16.77 -5.04
C LEU A 124 2.48 16.70 -3.76
N VAL A 125 1.89 16.22 -2.68
CA VAL A 125 2.56 16.01 -1.40
C VAL A 125 2.82 14.51 -1.23
N VAL A 126 4.10 14.16 -1.01
CA VAL A 126 4.56 12.79 -0.83
C VAL A 126 5.09 12.63 0.59
N PRO A 127 4.36 11.95 1.49
CA PRO A 127 4.88 11.69 2.83
C PRO A 127 6.12 10.80 2.77
N SER A 128 7.10 11.08 3.64
CA SER A 128 8.48 10.63 3.48
C SER A 128 9.08 10.03 4.76
N SER A 129 8.36 9.11 5.40
CA SER A 129 8.82 8.40 6.59
C SER A 129 9.26 9.39 7.70
N ASN A 130 10.51 9.32 8.14
CA ASN A 130 11.05 10.19 9.18
C ASN A 130 11.31 11.64 8.73
N ALA A 131 11.28 11.93 7.43
CA ALA A 131 11.45 13.28 6.89
C ALA A 131 10.09 13.95 6.64
N TYR A 132 10.07 15.29 6.73
CA TYR A 132 8.88 16.07 6.37
C TYR A 132 8.44 15.76 4.93
N PRO A 133 7.13 15.72 4.62
CA PRO A 133 6.66 15.37 3.28
C PRO A 133 7.26 16.25 2.19
N GLY A 134 7.67 15.62 1.08
CA GLY A 134 8.15 16.34 -0.10
C GLY A 134 6.99 16.95 -0.87
N ARG A 135 7.18 18.16 -1.40
CA ARG A 135 6.23 18.84 -2.29
C ARG A 135 6.77 18.89 -3.70
N PHE A 136 5.93 18.49 -4.64
CA PHE A 136 6.25 18.46 -6.06
C PHE A 136 5.24 19.28 -6.84
N ASP A 137 5.67 19.85 -7.95
CA ASP A 137 4.77 20.41 -8.94
C ASP A 137 3.87 19.31 -9.52
N LEU A 138 2.55 19.46 -9.39
CA LEU A 138 1.60 18.46 -9.83
C LEU A 138 1.63 18.25 -11.36
N LYS A 139 1.95 19.30 -12.13
CA LYS A 139 1.93 19.27 -13.60
C LYS A 139 3.19 18.67 -14.19
N THR A 140 4.35 18.93 -13.57
CA THR A 140 5.67 18.59 -14.12
C THR A 140 6.41 17.51 -13.34
N GLY A 141 6.03 17.25 -12.07
CA GLY A 141 6.77 16.35 -11.19
C GLY A 141 8.07 16.94 -10.63
N ALA A 142 8.34 18.24 -10.85
CA ALA A 142 9.52 18.90 -10.33
C ALA A 142 9.46 19.05 -8.80
N LEU A 143 10.55 18.75 -8.09
CA LEU A 143 10.62 18.95 -6.64
C LEU A 143 10.57 20.45 -6.32
N LYS A 144 9.62 20.87 -5.48
CA LYS A 144 9.48 22.26 -5.01
C LYS A 144 10.11 22.47 -3.63
N ASP A 145 9.85 21.54 -2.71
CA ASP A 145 10.35 21.62 -1.34
C ASP A 145 10.52 20.23 -0.76
N PHE A 146 11.73 19.94 -0.28
CA PHE A 146 12.03 18.81 0.56
C PHE A 146 13.36 19.08 1.25
N LYS A 147 13.49 18.61 2.49
CA LYS A 147 14.74 18.71 3.21
C LYS A 147 15.04 17.38 3.87
N LEU A 148 16.31 16.96 3.78
CA LEU A 148 16.80 15.79 4.47
C LEU A 148 16.49 15.88 5.98
N PRO A 149 16.20 14.73 6.61
CA PRO A 149 15.92 14.69 8.04
C PRO A 149 17.15 15.23 8.79
N LEU A 150 16.93 16.23 9.63
CA LEU A 150 17.97 16.86 10.44
C LEU A 150 17.52 16.82 11.90
N GLY A 151 18.46 16.56 12.81
CA GLY A 151 18.20 16.62 14.26
C GLY A 151 17.57 17.96 14.62
N GLY A 152 16.52 17.95 15.44
CA GLY A 152 15.75 19.19 15.72
C GLY A 152 14.40 19.27 15.02
N ARG A 153 14.22 18.63 13.86
CA ARG A 153 13.00 18.75 13.06
C ARG A 153 11.93 17.75 13.46
N ALA A 154 10.68 18.13 13.22
CA ALA A 154 9.57 17.23 13.41
C ALA A 154 9.51 16.16 12.31
N PRO A 155 9.11 14.93 12.66
CA PRO A 155 8.97 13.83 11.71
C PRO A 155 7.79 14.08 10.77
N GLY A 156 7.93 13.73 9.48
CA GLY A 156 6.81 13.82 8.53
C GLY A 156 5.84 12.65 8.55
N GLY A 157 6.28 11.50 9.08
CA GLY A 157 5.50 10.29 9.22
C GLY A 157 5.03 9.67 7.90
N TRP A 158 4.19 8.64 8.04
CA TRP A 158 3.46 7.99 6.95
C TRP A 158 2.06 8.60 6.76
N TYR A 159 1.66 9.55 7.60
CA TYR A 159 0.36 10.19 7.53
C TYR A 159 0.50 11.71 7.58
N ALA A 160 -0.14 12.36 6.63
CA ALA A 160 -0.37 13.78 6.61
C ALA A 160 -1.81 14.04 6.17
N SER A 161 -2.35 15.19 6.55
CA SER A 161 -3.66 15.65 6.09
C SER A 161 -3.62 17.16 5.82
N LEU A 162 -4.59 17.67 5.07
CA LEU A 162 -4.72 19.09 4.83
C LEU A 162 -5.65 19.73 5.88
N PRO A 163 -5.33 20.95 6.35
CA PRO A 163 -6.21 21.69 7.23
C PRO A 163 -7.52 22.03 6.52
N GLY A 164 -8.64 21.97 7.24
CA GLY A 164 -9.94 22.46 6.75
C GLY A 164 -9.96 23.98 6.63
N LYS A 165 -10.98 24.53 5.96
CA LYS A 165 -11.13 25.99 5.72
C LYS A 165 -11.04 26.82 7.01
N ALA A 166 -11.63 26.34 8.10
CA ALA A 166 -11.61 27.04 9.39
C ALA A 166 -10.20 27.11 10.01
N GLU A 167 -9.39 26.06 9.84
CA GLU A 167 -8.00 26.05 10.33
C GLU A 167 -7.05 26.82 9.41
N GLN A 168 -7.24 26.75 8.08
CA GLN A 168 -6.48 27.56 7.12
C GLN A 168 -6.59 29.07 7.39
N ARG A 169 -7.71 29.53 7.96
CA ARG A 169 -7.89 30.93 8.38
C ARG A 169 -7.09 31.28 9.64
N LYS A 170 -6.77 30.30 10.49
CA LYS A 170 -6.00 30.48 11.73
C LYS A 170 -4.50 30.40 11.49
N THR A 171 -4.05 29.57 10.54
CA THR A 171 -2.63 29.39 10.20
C THR A 171 -2.24 30.17 8.95
N LYS A 172 -1.31 31.13 9.07
CA LYS A 172 -0.77 31.91 7.93
C LYS A 172 0.15 31.10 6.97
N ARG A 173 0.36 29.81 7.21
CA ARG A 173 1.17 28.92 6.33
C ARG A 173 0.34 27.71 5.92
N LYS A 174 0.58 27.22 4.70
CA LYS A 174 0.12 25.91 4.18
C LYS A 174 0.77 24.75 4.98
N SER A 175 0.47 24.62 6.26
CA SER A 175 1.01 23.56 7.11
C SER A 175 0.15 22.30 6.96
N LEU A 176 0.81 21.17 6.66
CA LEU A 176 0.19 19.86 6.78
C LEU A 176 -0.21 19.61 8.24
N LEU A 177 -1.32 18.92 8.45
CA LEU A 177 -1.71 18.41 9.76
C LEU A 177 -1.07 17.06 10.00
N ALA A 178 -0.46 16.95 11.18
CA ALA A 178 0.12 15.73 11.74
C ALA A 178 -0.79 15.20 12.85
N ASP A 179 -0.89 13.87 13.01
CA ASP A 179 -1.59 13.27 14.14
C ASP A 179 -0.60 12.90 15.26
N LEU A 180 -0.84 13.44 16.45
CA LEU A 180 0.05 13.26 17.61
C LEU A 180 0.28 11.79 17.98
N GLY A 181 -0.71 10.91 17.72
CA GLY A 181 -0.65 9.51 18.12
C GLY A 181 0.23 8.63 17.22
N ILE A 182 0.69 9.13 16.07
CA ILE A 182 1.51 8.36 15.11
C ILE A 182 2.73 9.10 14.61
N ASN A 183 2.75 10.44 14.65
CA ASN A 183 3.92 11.24 14.31
C ASN A 183 4.83 11.38 15.54
N VAL A 184 5.35 10.22 15.95
CA VAL A 184 6.23 10.05 17.10
C VAL A 184 7.58 9.54 16.62
N MET A 185 8.64 10.20 17.05
CA MET A 185 10.00 9.71 16.83
C MET A 185 10.72 9.64 18.16
N ARG A 186 11.29 8.48 18.48
CA ARG A 186 12.28 8.37 19.55
C ARG A 186 13.61 8.86 19.00
N HIS A 187 14.12 9.96 19.56
CA HIS A 187 15.46 10.46 19.28
C HIS A 187 16.26 10.32 20.58
N GLU A 188 17.23 9.40 20.58
CA GLU A 188 17.93 8.95 21.80
C GLU A 188 16.93 8.38 22.82
N ASP A 189 16.95 8.87 24.07
CA ASP A 189 16.03 8.46 25.15
C ASP A 189 14.81 9.38 25.30
N ARG A 190 14.61 10.32 24.38
CA ARG A 190 13.47 11.26 24.42
C ARG A 190 12.53 11.03 23.25
N LEU A 191 11.23 10.98 23.54
CA LEU A 191 10.19 10.98 22.52
C LEU A 191 9.94 12.42 22.06
N ARG A 192 9.97 12.64 20.75
CA ARG A 192 9.55 13.87 20.10
C ARG A 192 8.24 13.62 19.38
N PHE A 193 7.31 14.57 19.54
CA PHE A 193 5.98 14.52 18.96
C PHE A 193 5.69 15.86 18.27
N GLU A 194 5.00 15.83 17.13
CA GLU A 194 4.36 17.00 16.55
C GLU A 194 2.98 16.58 16.03
N GLY A 195 1.98 17.45 16.19
CA GLY A 195 0.65 17.25 15.63
C GLY A 195 -0.48 17.46 16.62
N THR A 196 -1.69 17.21 16.15
CA THR A 196 -2.93 17.36 16.91
C THR A 196 -3.55 15.98 17.10
N PRO A 197 -4.01 15.61 18.31
CA PRO A 197 -4.69 14.34 18.53
C PRO A 197 -5.95 14.19 17.66
N GLY A 198 -6.13 13.01 17.08
CA GLY A 198 -7.38 12.64 16.40
C GLY A 198 -7.54 13.17 14.98
N VAL A 199 -6.51 13.79 14.40
CA VAL A 199 -6.48 14.20 12.98
C VAL A 199 -6.73 12.98 12.08
N ARG A 200 -6.08 11.85 12.36
CA ARG A 200 -6.22 10.62 11.53
C ARG A 200 -7.59 9.94 11.64
N THR A 201 -8.34 10.27 12.69
CA THR A 201 -9.68 9.74 12.98
C THR A 201 -10.77 10.79 12.75
N THR A 202 -10.45 11.81 11.94
CA THR A 202 -11.37 12.86 11.55
C THR A 202 -11.44 12.91 10.04
N ILE A 203 -12.64 12.88 9.48
CA ILE A 203 -12.87 13.11 8.05
C ILE A 203 -13.59 14.43 7.85
N ARG A 204 -13.34 15.05 6.70
CA ARG A 204 -13.99 16.29 6.29
C ARG A 204 -14.61 16.08 4.91
N ALA A 205 -15.91 16.34 4.79
CA ALA A 205 -16.66 16.21 3.55
C ALA A 205 -17.50 17.47 3.36
N GLY A 206 -17.09 18.33 2.43
CA GLY A 206 -17.66 19.67 2.31
C GLY A 206 -17.41 20.49 3.57
N GLU A 207 -18.48 20.99 4.20
CA GLU A 207 -18.42 21.76 5.45
C GLU A 207 -18.59 20.88 6.71
N GLN A 208 -18.84 19.57 6.54
CA GLN A 208 -19.01 18.65 7.67
C GLN A 208 -17.67 18.10 8.14
N GLU A 209 -17.51 18.01 9.46
CA GLU A 209 -16.41 17.32 10.12
C GLU A 209 -16.97 16.18 10.97
N LEU A 210 -16.52 14.94 10.71
CA LEU A 210 -16.96 13.75 11.44
C LEU A 210 -15.75 13.11 12.13
N LYS A 211 -15.90 12.78 13.42
CA LYS A 211 -14.86 12.14 14.24
C LYS A 211 -15.28 10.73 14.58
N PHE A 212 -14.38 9.76 14.42
CA PHE A 212 -14.71 8.35 14.65
C PHE A 212 -15.12 8.09 16.11
N ALA A 213 -14.53 8.85 17.04
CA ALA A 213 -14.82 8.76 18.46
C ALA A 213 -16.25 9.19 18.83
N ASN A 214 -16.91 9.99 17.99
CA ASN A 214 -18.28 10.45 18.24
C ASN A 214 -19.33 9.41 17.81
N GLY A 215 -18.91 8.31 17.17
CA GLY A 215 -19.84 7.37 16.54
C GLY A 215 -20.59 7.97 15.35
N LEU A 216 -21.56 7.23 14.83
CA LEU A 216 -22.48 7.68 13.81
C LEU A 216 -23.82 6.98 14.00
N GLU A 217 -24.92 7.72 13.92
CA GLU A 217 -26.27 7.15 14.03
C GLU A 217 -26.47 6.01 13.01
N GLY A 218 -27.06 4.91 13.44
CA GLY A 218 -27.25 3.71 12.62
C GLY A 218 -25.98 2.84 12.44
N VAL A 219 -24.84 3.22 13.01
CA VAL A 219 -23.62 2.40 13.03
C VAL A 219 -23.36 1.87 14.44
N PRO A 220 -23.55 0.57 14.70
CA PRO A 220 -23.27 -0.01 16.01
C PRO A 220 -21.77 -0.13 16.28
N GLY A 221 -21.39 0.12 17.53
CA GLY A 221 -20.04 -0.14 18.04
C GLY A 221 -18.97 0.86 17.59
N LYS A 222 -17.71 0.48 17.80
CA LYS A 222 -16.56 1.35 17.55
C LYS A 222 -16.29 1.46 16.04
N ILE A 223 -16.29 2.69 15.53
CA ILE A 223 -15.90 2.99 14.16
C ILE A 223 -14.39 2.77 13.97
N HIS A 224 -14.02 2.02 12.94
CA HIS A 224 -12.64 1.77 12.56
C HIS A 224 -12.16 2.74 11.48
N SER A 225 -12.96 2.94 10.43
CA SER A 225 -12.65 3.88 9.35
C SER A 225 -13.90 4.50 8.76
N MET A 226 -13.77 5.71 8.22
CA MET A 226 -14.78 6.38 7.41
C MET A 226 -14.15 6.89 6.13
N ILE A 227 -14.86 6.81 5.00
CA ILE A 227 -14.43 7.34 3.71
C ILE A 227 -15.63 8.01 3.02
N ALA A 228 -15.47 9.26 2.59
CA ALA A 228 -16.43 9.92 1.73
C ALA A 228 -16.04 9.71 0.25
N ALA A 229 -16.91 9.07 -0.52
CA ALA A 229 -16.68 8.78 -1.94
C ALA A 229 -18.00 8.59 -2.68
N ASP A 230 -18.05 8.97 -3.96
CA ASP A 230 -19.21 8.74 -4.84
C ASP A 230 -20.55 9.26 -4.26
N GLY A 231 -20.52 10.44 -3.64
CA GLY A 231 -21.69 11.04 -2.98
C GLY A 231 -22.17 10.27 -1.75
N ARG A 232 -21.36 9.36 -1.20
CA ARG A 232 -21.68 8.53 -0.04
C ARG A 232 -20.61 8.61 1.04
N LEU A 233 -21.01 8.25 2.25
CA LEU A 233 -20.15 7.98 3.37
C LEU A 233 -20.13 6.47 3.63
N PHE A 234 -18.95 5.85 3.50
CA PHE A 234 -18.72 4.46 3.86
C PHE A 234 -18.09 4.40 5.26
N VAL A 235 -18.58 3.49 6.09
CA VAL A 235 -18.14 3.34 7.48
C VAL A 235 -17.86 1.87 7.76
N THR A 236 -16.67 1.59 8.31
CA THR A 236 -16.34 0.25 8.84
C THR A 236 -16.25 0.28 10.36
N THR A 237 -16.66 -0.83 11.00
CA THR A 237 -16.59 -0.98 12.46
C THR A 237 -15.51 -1.97 12.86
N ALA A 238 -15.01 -1.87 14.08
CA ALA A 238 -14.01 -2.81 14.63
C ALA A 238 -14.54 -4.26 14.71
N ALA A 239 -15.86 -4.44 14.71
CA ALA A 239 -16.52 -5.74 14.65
C ALA A 239 -16.67 -6.29 13.22
N GLY A 240 -16.14 -5.59 12.20
CA GLY A 240 -16.17 -6.02 10.81
C GLY A 240 -17.42 -5.60 10.03
N GLY A 241 -18.28 -4.75 10.59
CA GLY A 241 -19.45 -4.22 9.86
C GLY A 241 -19.05 -3.19 8.80
N LEU A 242 -19.74 -3.17 7.66
CA LEU A 242 -19.59 -2.19 6.58
C LEU A 242 -20.95 -1.54 6.27
N TYR A 243 -20.99 -0.21 6.38
CA TYR A 243 -22.19 0.61 6.22
C TYR A 243 -21.95 1.66 5.14
N ALA A 244 -23.02 2.06 4.43
CA ALA A 244 -22.98 3.10 3.41
C ALA A 244 -24.18 4.03 3.56
N PHE A 245 -23.92 5.34 3.66
CA PHE A 245 -24.90 6.41 3.82
C PHE A 245 -24.85 7.35 2.61
N GLY A 246 -26.00 7.83 2.14
CA GLY A 246 -26.11 8.76 1.01
C GLY A 246 -27.54 8.84 0.50
N GLU A 247 -27.80 9.65 -0.54
CA GLU A 247 -29.15 9.82 -1.06
C GLU A 247 -29.79 8.49 -1.53
N PRO A 248 -31.06 8.22 -1.18
CA PRO A 248 -31.80 7.09 -1.71
C PRO A 248 -32.00 7.26 -3.22
N GLY A 249 -31.59 6.27 -4.05
CA GLY A 249 -31.94 6.31 -5.48
C GLY A 249 -30.94 5.68 -6.45
N ARG A 250 -29.67 5.49 -6.06
CA ARG A 250 -28.77 4.62 -6.84
C ARG A 250 -29.07 3.17 -6.46
N THR A 251 -29.51 2.38 -7.44
CA THR A 251 -29.76 0.94 -7.32
C THR A 251 -28.72 0.29 -6.43
N ARG A 252 -29.18 -0.40 -5.37
CA ARG A 252 -28.31 -1.21 -4.52
C ARG A 252 -27.68 -2.23 -5.47
N PRO A 253 -26.36 -2.22 -5.71
CA PRO A 253 -25.73 -3.30 -6.46
C PRO A 253 -26.13 -4.60 -5.78
N PRO A 254 -26.38 -5.69 -6.52
CA PRO A 254 -26.62 -6.98 -5.90
C PRO A 254 -25.46 -7.24 -4.94
N LEU A 255 -25.78 -7.43 -3.66
CA LEU A 255 -24.82 -7.91 -2.69
C LEU A 255 -24.37 -9.27 -3.24
N ARG A 256 -23.15 -9.35 -3.76
CA ARG A 256 -22.51 -10.66 -3.90
C ARG A 256 -22.36 -11.16 -2.46
N PRO A 257 -22.98 -12.29 -2.10
CA PRO A 257 -22.72 -12.88 -0.80
C PRO A 257 -21.21 -12.94 -0.63
N ALA A 258 -20.71 -12.59 0.55
CA ALA A 258 -19.39 -13.06 0.92
C ALA A 258 -19.45 -14.57 0.71
N GLY A 259 -18.61 -15.12 -0.18
CA GLY A 259 -18.45 -16.57 -0.24
C GLY A 259 -18.21 -17.05 1.17
N GLU A 260 -18.80 -18.19 1.55
CA GLU A 260 -18.67 -18.73 2.91
C GLU A 260 -17.23 -18.57 3.39
N GLY A 261 -17.08 -17.93 4.55
CA GLY A 261 -15.79 -17.84 5.23
C GLY A 261 -15.22 -19.26 5.35
N PRO A 262 -13.88 -19.42 5.35
CA PRO A 262 -13.23 -20.70 5.22
C PRO A 262 -13.88 -21.79 6.08
N GLY A 263 -14.54 -22.75 5.43
CA GLY A 263 -14.59 -24.09 6.00
C GLY A 263 -13.13 -24.51 6.19
N ARG A 264 -12.77 -24.99 7.39
CA ARG A 264 -11.45 -25.58 7.63
C ARG A 264 -11.15 -26.52 6.47
N ALA A 265 -10.08 -26.22 5.72
CA ALA A 265 -9.64 -27.13 4.66
C ALA A 265 -9.50 -28.52 5.28
N ARG A 266 -10.16 -29.50 4.66
CA ARG A 266 -10.09 -30.90 5.08
C ARG A 266 -8.60 -31.25 5.25
N PRO A 267 -8.19 -31.88 6.37
CA PRO A 267 -6.80 -32.19 6.57
C PRO A 267 -6.30 -32.98 5.35
N PRO A 268 -5.13 -32.63 4.81
CA PRO A 268 -4.58 -33.38 3.69
C PRO A 268 -4.38 -34.84 4.12
N GLY A 269 -4.29 -35.75 3.13
CA GLY A 269 -3.97 -37.17 3.36
C GLY A 269 -2.61 -37.36 4.06
N PRO A 270 -2.15 -38.62 4.22
CA PRO A 270 -0.89 -38.90 4.92
C PRO A 270 0.27 -38.03 4.40
N ALA A 271 1.08 -37.50 5.31
CA ALA A 271 2.18 -36.61 4.98
C ALA A 271 3.13 -37.26 3.97
N THR A 272 3.44 -36.55 2.89
CA THR A 272 4.45 -37.00 1.92
C THR A 272 5.83 -37.12 2.58
N ALA A 273 6.71 -37.95 2.02
CA ALA A 273 8.09 -38.06 2.48
C ALA A 273 8.81 -36.70 2.50
N LEU A 274 8.47 -35.81 1.56
CA LEU A 274 8.96 -34.44 1.51
C LEU A 274 8.62 -33.67 2.80
N VAL A 275 7.35 -33.69 3.23
CA VAL A 275 6.90 -33.00 4.45
C VAL A 275 7.59 -33.57 5.69
N ALA A 276 7.78 -34.89 5.75
CA ALA A 276 8.45 -35.54 6.88
C ALA A 276 9.94 -35.16 6.99
N SER A 277 10.59 -34.89 5.87
CA SER A 277 12.01 -34.49 5.81
C SER A 277 12.24 -32.97 5.81
N ALA A 278 11.18 -32.17 5.67
CA ALA A 278 11.29 -30.73 5.51
C ALA A 278 11.76 -30.05 6.82
N PRO A 279 12.58 -28.99 6.73
CA PRO A 279 12.87 -28.13 7.88
C PRO A 279 11.59 -27.54 8.48
N ARG A 280 11.60 -27.28 9.79
CA ARG A 280 10.42 -26.73 10.47
C ARG A 280 10.13 -25.28 10.10
N HIS A 281 11.15 -24.44 9.90
CA HIS A 281 11.00 -23.00 9.67
C HIS A 281 11.93 -22.52 8.54
N GLY A 282 11.64 -21.35 7.97
CA GLY A 282 12.44 -20.74 6.89
C GLY A 282 11.67 -20.61 5.59
N TYR A 283 12.37 -20.69 4.46
CA TYR A 283 11.79 -20.58 3.13
C TYR A 283 11.96 -21.88 2.35
N ALA A 284 10.93 -22.27 1.59
CA ALA A 284 11.03 -23.32 0.60
C ALA A 284 10.68 -22.74 -0.77
N VAL A 285 11.59 -22.90 -1.73
CA VAL A 285 11.42 -22.40 -3.09
C VAL A 285 11.16 -23.59 -4.01
N PHE A 286 10.07 -23.51 -4.77
CA PHE A 286 9.70 -24.49 -5.78
C PHE A 286 9.82 -23.84 -7.16
N LEU A 287 10.81 -24.27 -7.93
CA LEU A 287 10.93 -23.93 -9.35
C LEU A 287 10.12 -24.97 -10.14
N GLY A 288 8.87 -24.62 -10.45
CA GLY A 288 7.82 -25.52 -10.90
C GLY A 288 6.97 -25.97 -9.71
N ALA A 289 5.65 -25.76 -9.78
CA ALA A 289 4.76 -26.11 -8.69
C ALA A 289 4.65 -27.64 -8.54
N PRO A 290 4.83 -28.19 -7.33
CA PRO A 290 4.38 -29.54 -7.03
C PRO A 290 2.85 -29.58 -7.04
N ASP A 291 2.28 -30.76 -6.83
CA ASP A 291 0.83 -30.88 -6.69
C ASP A 291 0.31 -30.04 -5.50
N ALA A 292 -0.95 -29.59 -5.61
CA ALA A 292 -1.56 -28.73 -4.61
C ALA A 292 -1.64 -29.39 -3.22
N ALA A 293 -1.80 -30.73 -3.14
CA ALA A 293 -1.92 -31.41 -1.86
C ALA A 293 -0.60 -31.36 -1.09
N THR A 294 0.54 -31.52 -1.77
CA THR A 294 1.87 -31.33 -1.18
C THR A 294 2.04 -29.93 -0.61
N LEU A 295 1.62 -28.88 -1.34
CA LEU A 295 1.70 -27.50 -0.85
C LEU A 295 0.82 -27.28 0.40
N HIS A 296 -0.40 -27.83 0.42
CA HIS A 296 -1.28 -27.75 1.60
C HIS A 296 -0.68 -28.46 2.81
N GLN A 297 -0.06 -29.63 2.61
CA GLN A 297 0.63 -30.36 3.69
C GLN A 297 1.80 -29.58 4.25
N LEU A 298 2.62 -28.95 3.40
CA LEU A 298 3.76 -28.15 3.85
C LEU A 298 3.29 -26.93 4.64
N VAL A 299 2.27 -26.21 4.16
CA VAL A 299 1.69 -25.07 4.89
C VAL A 299 1.13 -25.49 6.25
N ALA A 300 0.47 -26.65 6.33
CA ALA A 300 -0.15 -27.14 7.56
C ALA A 300 0.83 -27.79 8.55
N GLY A 301 1.86 -28.48 8.04
CA GLY A 301 2.79 -29.29 8.83
C GLY A 301 4.10 -28.61 9.20
N THR A 302 4.37 -27.42 8.65
CA THR A 302 5.61 -26.66 8.90
C THR A 302 5.30 -25.18 9.17
N GLU A 303 6.32 -24.42 9.53
CA GLU A 303 6.36 -22.95 9.58
C GLU A 303 7.10 -22.35 8.37
N LEU A 304 7.28 -23.12 7.29
CA LEU A 304 7.92 -22.62 6.08
C LEU A 304 7.05 -21.57 5.36
N HIS A 305 7.72 -20.57 4.79
CA HIS A 305 7.16 -19.68 3.78
C HIS A 305 7.46 -20.27 2.40
N LEU A 306 6.41 -20.64 1.66
CA LEU A 306 6.55 -21.28 0.36
C LEU A 306 6.58 -20.23 -0.75
N ILE A 307 7.59 -20.30 -1.61
CA ILE A 307 7.71 -19.49 -2.82
C ILE A 307 7.60 -20.46 -3.98
N VAL A 308 6.50 -20.37 -4.72
CA VAL A 308 6.23 -21.25 -5.86
C VAL A 308 6.34 -20.44 -7.14
N VAL A 309 7.27 -20.81 -8.01
CA VAL A 309 7.45 -20.23 -9.34
C VAL A 309 6.85 -21.20 -10.35
N ASP A 310 5.96 -20.72 -11.21
CA ASP A 310 5.30 -21.56 -12.19
C ASP A 310 4.95 -20.79 -13.46
N SER A 311 5.16 -21.40 -14.63
CA SER A 311 4.87 -20.76 -15.91
C SER A 311 3.41 -20.91 -16.35
N ASP A 312 2.63 -21.81 -15.75
CA ASP A 312 1.23 -22.07 -16.10
C ASP A 312 0.29 -21.08 -15.38
N PRO A 313 -0.33 -20.13 -16.11
CA PRO A 313 -1.21 -19.13 -15.51
C PRO A 313 -2.48 -19.72 -14.93
N THR A 314 -2.96 -20.85 -15.45
CA THR A 314 -4.18 -21.52 -14.97
C THR A 314 -3.89 -22.18 -13.63
N ARG A 315 -2.83 -23.01 -13.58
CA ARG A 315 -2.38 -23.65 -12.34
C ARG A 315 -2.04 -22.63 -11.26
N GLY A 316 -1.30 -21.57 -11.63
CA GLY A 316 -0.96 -20.51 -10.68
C GLY A 316 -2.19 -19.76 -10.15
N ALA A 317 -3.18 -19.45 -11.00
CA ALA A 317 -4.43 -18.83 -10.55
C ALA A 317 -5.25 -19.74 -9.63
N ASP A 318 -5.28 -21.05 -9.90
CA ASP A 318 -5.93 -22.04 -9.04
C ASP A 318 -5.26 -22.16 -7.67
N LEU A 319 -3.93 -22.27 -7.62
CA LEU A 319 -3.19 -22.29 -6.36
C LEU A 319 -3.46 -21.02 -5.55
N ARG A 320 -3.38 -19.85 -6.19
CA ARG A 320 -3.72 -18.55 -5.55
C ARG A 320 -5.12 -18.59 -4.95
N ARG A 321 -6.14 -19.02 -5.71
CA ARG A 321 -7.53 -19.13 -5.21
C ARG A 321 -7.64 -20.06 -4.01
N GLN A 322 -7.02 -21.24 -4.07
CA GLN A 322 -7.08 -22.22 -2.98
C GLN A 322 -6.46 -21.69 -1.69
N PHE A 323 -5.28 -21.07 -1.76
CA PHE A 323 -4.60 -20.56 -0.58
C PHE A 323 -5.14 -19.22 -0.08
N VAL A 324 -5.78 -18.41 -0.94
CA VAL A 324 -6.59 -17.27 -0.49
C VAL A 324 -7.77 -17.77 0.34
N ARG A 325 -8.45 -18.84 -0.11
CA ARG A 325 -9.56 -19.44 0.65
C ARG A 325 -9.12 -19.98 2.01
N SER A 326 -7.92 -20.57 2.12
CA SER A 326 -7.40 -21.04 3.43
C SER A 326 -6.80 -19.93 4.31
N GLY A 327 -6.70 -18.69 3.80
CA GLY A 327 -6.07 -17.56 4.50
C GLY A 327 -4.53 -17.64 4.56
N ALA A 328 -3.91 -18.58 3.85
CA ALA A 328 -2.46 -18.79 3.83
C ALA A 328 -1.73 -18.00 2.74
N TYR A 329 -2.44 -17.55 1.69
CA TYR A 329 -1.81 -16.85 0.58
C TYR A 329 -1.29 -15.47 1.01
N GLY A 330 -0.06 -15.15 0.62
CA GLY A 330 0.62 -13.89 0.92
C GLY A 330 1.31 -13.85 2.29
N SER A 331 0.98 -14.78 3.20
CA SER A 331 1.62 -14.93 4.51
C SER A 331 2.48 -16.21 4.58
N ARG A 332 1.93 -17.35 4.19
CA ARG A 332 2.60 -18.67 4.24
C ARG A 332 2.98 -19.23 2.87
N ILE A 333 2.35 -18.74 1.81
CA ILE A 333 2.67 -19.14 0.45
C ILE A 333 2.45 -17.98 -0.53
N ALA A 334 3.38 -17.82 -1.47
CA ALA A 334 3.25 -16.92 -2.61
C ALA A 334 3.51 -17.68 -3.91
N VAL A 335 2.68 -17.43 -4.92
CA VAL A 335 2.83 -18.03 -6.26
C VAL A 335 3.23 -16.92 -7.22
N ILE A 336 4.34 -17.12 -7.92
CA ILE A 336 4.90 -16.20 -8.92
C ILE A 336 4.73 -16.84 -10.29
N LEU A 337 4.17 -16.08 -11.22
CA LEU A 337 4.05 -16.52 -12.61
C LEU A 337 5.31 -16.07 -13.37
N ASP A 338 6.18 -17.02 -13.64
CA ASP A 338 7.49 -16.82 -14.28
C ASP A 338 7.99 -18.16 -14.83
N ASP A 339 8.99 -18.14 -15.71
CA ASP A 339 9.60 -19.39 -16.19
C ASP A 339 10.54 -19.95 -15.11
N PRO A 340 10.28 -21.15 -14.54
CA PRO A 340 11.15 -21.75 -13.54
C PRO A 340 12.57 -21.99 -14.02
N ALA A 341 12.79 -22.19 -15.32
CA ALA A 341 14.11 -22.48 -15.89
C ALA A 341 15.01 -21.24 -15.99
N THR A 342 14.41 -20.04 -16.08
CA THR A 342 15.14 -18.77 -16.18
C THR A 342 14.94 -17.88 -14.97
N PHE A 343 14.30 -18.39 -13.91
CA PHE A 343 13.99 -17.61 -12.73
C PHE A 343 15.24 -17.22 -11.96
N GLU A 344 15.51 -15.93 -11.83
CA GLU A 344 16.62 -15.42 -11.05
C GLU A 344 16.22 -15.19 -9.59
N MET A 345 16.86 -15.92 -8.69
CA MET A 345 16.78 -15.66 -7.26
C MET A 345 17.62 -14.42 -6.90
N PRO A 346 17.25 -13.69 -5.84
CA PRO A 346 18.10 -12.64 -5.29
C PRO A 346 19.51 -13.16 -4.94
N PRO A 347 20.57 -12.36 -5.12
CA PRO A 347 21.96 -12.83 -5.11
C PRO A 347 22.61 -13.02 -3.72
N TYR A 348 21.84 -13.06 -2.64
CA TYR A 348 22.36 -13.06 -1.26
C TYR A 348 22.43 -14.44 -0.60
#